data_AF-A0A850M4F6-F1
#
_entry.id   AF-A0A850M4F6-F1
#
_cell.length_a   1.000
_cell.length_b   1.000
_cell.length_c   1.000
_cell.angle_alpha   90.00
_cell.angle_beta   90.00
_cell.angle_gamma   90.00
#
_symmetry.space_group_name_H-M   'P 1'
#
loop_
_entity.id
_entity.type
_entity.pdbx_description
1 polymer ?
#
loop_
_entity_poly.entity_id
_entity_poly.type
_entity_poly.pdbx_seq_one_letter_code
_entity_poly.pdbx_strand_id
1 'polypeptide(L)' 'MKMYKLINFRKEKEIEDTINELATDGWEVKKFGISFNWKQYYALMVKET' A
#
# COMPACT_ATOMS: atom_id res chain seq x y z
N MET A 1 12.05 -11.62 10.44
CA MET A 1 12.59 -10.93 9.25
C MET A 1 11.55 -9.93 8.73
N LYS A 2 11.93 -8.80 8.11
CA LYS A 2 10.96 -7.85 7.54
C LYS A 2 10.74 -8.12 6.05
N MET A 3 9.49 -8.27 5.65
CA MET A 3 9.07 -8.32 4.24
C MET A 3 8.43 -7.00 3.83
N TYR A 4 8.67 -6.58 2.60
CA TYR A 4 8.14 -5.33 2.05
C TYR A 4 7.35 -5.60 0.77
N LYS A 5 6.27 -4.85 0.57
CA LYS A 5 5.45 -4.90 -0.64
C LYS A 5 5.09 -3.48 -1.05
N LEU A 6 5.38 -3.12 -2.30
CA LEU A 6 4.95 -1.85 -2.89
C LEU A 6 3.68 -2.09 -3.70
N ILE A 7 2.65 -1.28 -3.46
CA ILE A 7 1.39 -1.30 -4.23
C ILE A 7 1.12 0.09 -4.80
N ASN A 8 0.46 0.16 -5.95
CA ASN A 8 0.01 1.40 -6.57
C ASN A 8 -1.28 1.23 -7.36
N PHE A 9 -2.15 2.24 -7.30
CA PHE A 9 -3.43 2.26 -8.01
C PHE A 9 -3.75 3.64 -8.57
N ARG A 10 -4.63 3.71 -9.58
CA ARG A 10 -5.08 4.99 -10.15
C ARG A 10 -6.23 5.61 -9.39
N LYS A 11 -7.00 4.81 -8.64
CA LYS A 11 -8.12 5.29 -7.82
C LYS A 11 -7.82 5.14 -6.34
N GLU A 12 -8.28 6.11 -5.58
CA GLU A 12 -8.16 6.13 -4.11
C GLU A 12 -8.84 4.91 -3.48
N LYS A 13 -10.03 4.57 -3.96
CA LYS A 13 -10.77 3.41 -3.45
C LYS A 13 -10.03 2.09 -3.64
N GLU A 14 -9.39 1.89 -4.80
CA GLU A 14 -8.68 0.64 -5.11
C GLU A 14 -7.47 0.46 -4.18
N ILE A 15 -6.73 1.54 -3.89
CA ILE A 15 -5.61 1.45 -2.94
C ILE A 15 -6.08 1.27 -1.51
N GLU A 16 -7.17 1.93 -1.10
CA GLU A 16 -7.77 1.76 0.23
C GLU A 16 -8.22 0.32 0.46
N ASP A 17 -9.00 -0.23 -0.47
CA ASP A 17 -9.49 -1.61 -0.40
C ASP A 17 -8.30 -2.60 -0.31
N THR A 18 -7.24 -2.39 -1.12
CA THR A 18 -6.05 -3.25 -1.08
C THR A 18 -5.24 -3.11 0.21
N ILE A 19 -5.11 -1.91 0.77
CA ILE A 19 -4.44 -1.69 2.07
C ILE A 19 -5.18 -2.46 3.16
N ASN A 20 -6.51 -2.39 3.18
CA ASN A 20 -7.35 -3.05 4.18
C ASN A 20 -7.28 -4.59 4.07
N GLU A 21 -7.27 -5.12 2.85
CA GLU A 21 -7.06 -6.56 2.61
C GLU A 21 -5.69 -7.01 3.15
N LEU A 22 -4.62 -6.28 2.81
CA LEU A 22 -3.27 -6.60 3.29
C LEU A 22 -3.12 -6.41 4.81
N ALA A 23 -3.82 -5.44 5.40
CA ALA A 23 -3.86 -5.25 6.84
C ALA A 23 -4.49 -6.45 7.56
N THR A 24 -5.54 -7.04 6.97
CA THR A 24 -6.15 -8.29 7.47
C THR A 24 -5.15 -9.44 7.45
N ASP A 25 -4.22 -9.46 6.49
CA ASP A 25 -3.11 -10.41 6.38
C ASP A 25 -1.91 -10.05 7.28
N GLY A 26 -2.00 -9.02 8.13
CA GLY A 26 -0.94 -8.60 9.04
C GLY A 26 0.15 -7.74 8.40
N TRP A 27 -0.11 -7.08 7.27
CA TRP A 27 0.77 -6.05 6.73
C TRP A 27 0.42 -4.67 7.30
N GLU A 28 1.43 -3.85 7.52
CA GLU A 28 1.29 -2.48 8.01
C GLU A 28 1.71 -1.46 6.96
N VAL A 29 1.05 -0.30 6.91
CA VAL A 29 1.45 0.79 6.03
C VAL A 29 2.69 1.47 6.58
N LYS A 30 3.80 1.37 5.85
CA LYS A 30 5.05 2.07 6.18
C LYS A 30 5.13 3.48 5.59
N LYS A 31 4.58 3.66 4.38
CA LYS A 31 4.52 4.95 3.68
C LYS A 31 3.34 4.95 2.73
N PHE A 32 2.66 6.09 2.59
CA PHE A 32 1.59 6.32 1.61
C PHE A 32 1.81 7.65 0.91
N GLY A 33 1.38 7.77 -0.35
CA GLY A 33 1.41 9.03 -1.07
C GLY A 33 0.80 8.98 -2.46
N ILE A 34 0.86 10.12 -3.15
CA ILE A 34 0.41 10.27 -4.54
C ILE A 34 1.59 10.67 -5.43
N SER A 35 1.68 10.04 -6.60
CA SER A 35 2.60 10.41 -7.68
C SER A 35 1.92 11.43 -8.58
N PHE A 36 2.38 12.68 -8.51
CA PHE A 36 1.80 13.80 -9.26
C PHE A 36 1.93 13.66 -10.78
N ASN A 37 2.99 13.03 -11.27
CA ASN A 37 3.22 12.89 -12.71
C ASN A 37 2.19 11.94 -13.37
N TRP A 38 1.62 10.99 -12.62
CA TRP A 38 0.79 9.91 -13.17
C TRP A 38 -0.59 9.80 -12.49
N LYS A 39 -0.89 10.68 -11.52
CA LYS A 39 -2.08 10.61 -10.64
C LYS A 39 -2.31 9.19 -10.10
N GLN A 40 -1.26 8.60 -9.52
CA GLN A 40 -1.33 7.28 -8.91
C GLN A 40 -1.10 7.38 -7.42
N TYR A 41 -1.91 6.66 -6.65
CA TYR A 41 -1.68 6.43 -5.24
C TYR A 41 -0.70 5.28 -5.08
N TYR A 42 0.17 5.34 -4.06
CA TYR A 42 1.07 4.25 -3.72
C TYR A 42 1.15 4.04 -2.21
N ALA A 43 1.41 2.81 -1.81
CA ALA A 43 1.72 2.45 -0.44
C ALA A 43 2.88 1.46 -0.37
N LEU A 44 3.83 1.71 0.53
CA LEU A 44 4.82 0.74 0.95
C LEU A 44 4.28 0.01 2.18
N MET A 45 4.04 -1.27 2.04
CA MET A 45 3.57 -2.17 3.09
C MET A 45 4.77 -2.92 3.70
N VAL A 46 4.73 -3.19 5.00
CA VAL A 46 5.72 -4.00 5.72
C VAL A 46 5.03 -5.08 6.55
N LYS A 47 5.61 -6.27 6.63
CA LYS A 47 5.14 -7.35 7.51
C LYS A 47 6.32 -7.97 8.23
N GLU A 48 6.18 -8.17 9.55
CA GLU A 48 7.14 -8.97 10.31
C GLU A 48 6.80 -10.47 10.15
N THR A 49 7.84 -11.26 9.94
CA THR A 49 7.79 -12.73 9.77
C THR A 49 8.67 -13.42 10.78
#